data_AF-A0A8W8KGY1-F1
#
_entry.id   AF-A0A8W8KGY1-F1
#
_cell.length_a   1.000
_cell.length_b   1.000
_cell.length_c   1.000
_cell.angle_alpha   90.00
_cell.angle_beta   90.00
_cell.angle_gamma   90.00
#
_symmetry.space_group_name_H-M   'P 1'
#
loop_
_entity.id
_entity.type
_entity.pdbx_description
1 polymer ?
#
loop_
_entity_poly.entity_id
_entity_poly.type
_entity_poly.pdbx_seq_one_letter_code
_entity_poly.pdbx_strand_id
1 'polypeptide(L)'
;SFETASFRRDKQNICLLISVVKMSAIYDYARAVAIVIAFIAGKQSKKAAVLFDLVLTTWFGLACFIFPKTVVSKVFGTSDLAMDSGVQHVGACFLSVALFQYMCHKSRDDTVFGSIAVSKALGFLPLLLASLYTFKTNEKSVNHSGFCFLLTVYAAIWLMNVALLLETRPSIGRREHKGPVSTVVRLIFLMNLIQGLACLAFPSTIVDFLKVATSVRISMNYLFQAYGALVLSSIFISWYAPCFLRREDRRSFFVSNLLFAVLILWTTMLYCYQTKESVQTVVQHLGCLSMMTLLPSLGWYLMYREDHGSTNTYYTRSKRS
;
A
#
# COMPACT_ATOMS: atom_id res chain seq x y z
N SER A 1 -57.43 5.99 -0.73
CA SER A 1 -56.74 5.50 -1.96
C SER A 1 -55.32 6.03 -2.12
N PHE A 2 -54.92 7.13 -1.45
CA PHE A 2 -53.55 7.69 -1.53
C PHE A 2 -52.53 6.96 -0.64
N GLU A 3 -52.90 6.50 0.55
CA GLU A 3 -52.00 5.79 1.49
C GLU A 3 -51.58 4.40 1.02
N THR A 4 -52.43 3.69 0.28
CA THR A 4 -52.09 2.39 -0.34
C THR A 4 -51.11 2.54 -1.50
N ALA A 5 -51.06 3.70 -2.15
CA ALA A 5 -50.16 3.98 -3.26
C ALA A 5 -48.76 4.45 -2.81
N SER A 6 -48.64 5.10 -1.63
CA SER A 6 -47.33 5.40 -1.02
C SER A 6 -46.69 4.13 -0.45
N PHE A 7 -47.46 3.33 0.29
CA PHE A 7 -46.97 2.09 0.90
C PHE A 7 -46.53 1.04 -0.14
N ARG A 8 -47.21 0.99 -1.29
CA ARG A 8 -46.84 0.11 -2.41
C ARG A 8 -45.58 0.59 -3.13
N ARG A 9 -45.37 1.92 -3.25
CA ARG A 9 -44.13 2.53 -3.77
C ARG A 9 -42.94 2.27 -2.84
N ASP A 10 -43.14 2.39 -1.54
CA ASP A 10 -42.08 2.11 -0.55
C ASP A 10 -41.66 0.64 -0.56
N LYS A 11 -42.61 -0.30 -0.66
CA LYS A 11 -42.30 -1.73 -0.85
C LYS A 11 -41.55 -2.03 -2.15
N GLN A 12 -41.90 -1.36 -3.26
CA GLN A 12 -41.23 -1.51 -4.54
C GLN A 12 -39.79 -0.97 -4.49
N ASN A 13 -39.59 0.19 -3.87
CA ASN A 13 -38.27 0.78 -3.65
C ASN A 13 -37.39 -0.10 -2.76
N ILE A 14 -37.95 -0.70 -1.70
CA ILE A 14 -37.24 -1.65 -0.84
C ILE A 14 -36.87 -2.92 -1.61
N CYS A 15 -37.77 -3.48 -2.43
CA CYS A 15 -37.44 -4.65 -3.27
C CYS A 15 -36.33 -4.36 -4.29
N LEU A 16 -36.37 -3.20 -4.94
CA LEU A 16 -35.30 -2.75 -5.85
C LEU A 16 -33.97 -2.55 -5.12
N LEU A 17 -34.00 -1.95 -3.93
CA LEU A 17 -32.79 -1.77 -3.12
C LEU A 17 -32.19 -3.14 -2.72
N ILE A 18 -33.03 -4.08 -2.30
CA ILE A 18 -32.61 -5.45 -1.96
C ILE A 18 -32.06 -6.18 -3.19
N SER A 19 -32.67 -6.02 -4.37
CA SER A 19 -32.17 -6.66 -5.60
C SER A 19 -30.83 -6.07 -6.04
N VAL A 20 -30.64 -4.75 -5.93
CA VAL A 20 -29.39 -4.07 -6.26
C VAL A 20 -28.27 -4.47 -5.30
N VAL A 21 -28.55 -4.53 -3.99
CA VAL A 21 -27.57 -4.99 -2.98
C VAL A 21 -27.20 -6.46 -3.19
N LYS A 22 -28.17 -7.33 -3.49
CA LYS A 22 -27.91 -8.74 -3.81
C LYS A 22 -27.10 -8.92 -5.10
N MET A 23 -27.40 -8.16 -6.16
CA MET A 23 -26.60 -8.18 -7.39
C MET A 23 -25.16 -7.73 -7.12
N SER A 24 -24.96 -6.64 -6.36
CA SER A 24 -23.62 -6.16 -5.99
C SER A 24 -22.80 -7.24 -5.28
N ALA A 25 -23.39 -7.97 -4.33
CA ALA A 25 -22.70 -9.04 -3.62
C ALA A 25 -22.32 -10.21 -4.54
N ILE A 26 -23.19 -10.59 -5.49
CA ILE A 26 -22.90 -11.65 -6.48
C ILE A 26 -21.71 -11.25 -7.36
N TYR A 27 -21.65 -9.99 -7.81
CA TYR A 27 -20.52 -9.50 -8.59
C TYR A 27 -19.21 -9.53 -7.80
N ASP A 28 -19.25 -9.33 -6.49
CA ASP A 28 -18.06 -9.35 -5.63
C ASP A 28 -17.50 -10.76 -5.47
N TYR A 29 -18.38 -11.75 -5.26
CA TYR A 29 -17.97 -13.15 -5.27
C TYR A 29 -17.48 -13.59 -6.65
N ALA A 30 -18.13 -13.17 -7.73
CA ALA A 30 -17.66 -13.49 -9.09
C ALA A 30 -16.27 -12.91 -9.38
N ARG A 31 -15.99 -11.67 -8.95
CA ARG A 31 -14.66 -11.05 -9.06
C ARG A 31 -13.63 -11.77 -8.18
N ALA A 32 -14.00 -12.19 -6.97
CA ALA A 32 -13.13 -12.98 -6.10
C ALA A 32 -12.76 -14.32 -6.76
N VAL A 33 -13.73 -15.03 -7.34
CA VAL A 33 -13.49 -16.27 -8.10
C VAL A 33 -12.58 -16.01 -9.31
N ALA A 34 -12.79 -14.92 -10.05
CA ALA A 34 -11.92 -14.56 -11.16
C ALA A 34 -10.47 -14.31 -10.72
N ILE A 35 -10.25 -13.70 -9.55
CA ILE A 35 -8.91 -13.54 -8.96
C ILE A 35 -8.30 -14.90 -8.62
N VAL A 36 -9.08 -15.84 -8.07
CA VAL A 36 -8.59 -17.19 -7.77
C VAL A 36 -8.20 -17.94 -9.05
N ILE A 37 -9.00 -17.84 -10.12
CA ILE A 37 -8.67 -18.44 -11.42
C ILE A 37 -7.39 -17.81 -11.99
N ALA A 38 -7.29 -16.48 -11.96
CA ALA A 38 -6.11 -15.75 -12.43
C ALA A 38 -4.87 -16.06 -11.59
N PHE A 39 -5.02 -16.29 -10.28
CA PHE A 39 -3.95 -16.76 -9.40
C PHE A 39 -3.44 -18.14 -9.81
N ILE A 40 -4.34 -19.10 -10.07
CA ILE A 40 -3.98 -20.44 -10.52
C ILE A 40 -3.24 -20.37 -11.86
N ALA A 41 -3.72 -19.56 -12.81
CA ALA A 41 -3.04 -19.33 -14.09
C ALA A 41 -1.68 -18.64 -13.90
N GLY A 42 -1.59 -17.64 -13.02
CA GLY A 42 -0.36 -16.92 -12.70
C GLY A 42 0.72 -17.82 -12.11
N LYS A 43 0.34 -18.82 -11.31
CA LYS A 43 1.27 -19.78 -10.69
C LYS A 43 1.99 -20.69 -11.69
N GLN A 44 1.53 -20.79 -12.94
CA GLN A 44 2.13 -21.69 -13.94
C GLN A 44 3.59 -21.36 -14.28
N SER A 45 4.02 -20.10 -14.12
CA SER A 45 5.42 -19.72 -14.33
C SER A 45 5.83 -18.54 -13.47
N LYS A 46 7.12 -18.43 -13.13
CA LYS A 46 7.68 -17.28 -12.41
C LYS A 46 7.33 -15.95 -13.07
N LYS A 47 7.40 -15.88 -14.41
CA LYS A 47 7.08 -14.64 -15.16
C LYS A 47 5.60 -14.29 -15.05
N ALA A 48 4.72 -15.28 -15.19
CA ALA A 48 3.28 -15.08 -15.05
C ALA A 48 2.90 -14.66 -13.62
N ALA A 49 3.55 -15.25 -12.60
CA ALA A 49 3.35 -14.91 -11.20
C ALA A 49 3.73 -13.46 -10.89
N VAL A 50 4.91 -13.02 -11.34
CA VAL A 50 5.38 -11.63 -11.19
C VAL A 50 4.47 -10.65 -11.94
N LEU A 51 4.01 -11.01 -13.15
CA LEU A 51 3.10 -10.18 -13.93
C LEU A 51 1.72 -10.07 -13.27
N PHE A 52 1.17 -11.19 -12.81
CA PHE A 52 -0.10 -11.23 -12.07
C PHE A 52 -0.04 -10.35 -10.83
N ASP A 53 1.02 -10.51 -10.02
CA ASP A 53 1.24 -9.71 -8.82
C ASP A 53 1.35 -8.22 -9.15
N LEU A 54 2.10 -7.84 -10.20
CA LEU A 54 2.19 -6.47 -10.67
C LEU A 54 0.83 -5.90 -11.10
N VAL A 55 0.09 -6.63 -11.94
CA VAL A 55 -1.22 -6.21 -12.46
C VAL A 55 -2.22 -6.07 -11.32
N LEU A 56 -2.28 -7.03 -10.40
CA LEU A 56 -3.22 -7.00 -9.28
C LEU A 56 -2.89 -5.87 -8.31
N THR A 57 -1.61 -5.67 -7.98
CA THR A 57 -1.13 -4.56 -7.14
C THR A 57 -1.48 -3.22 -7.77
N THR A 58 -1.25 -3.06 -9.08
CA THR A 58 -1.54 -1.83 -9.82
C THR A 58 -3.04 -1.57 -9.90
N TRP A 59 -3.82 -2.58 -10.29
CA TRP A 59 -5.27 -2.48 -10.42
C TRP A 59 -5.94 -2.09 -9.10
N PHE A 60 -5.55 -2.74 -8.00
CA PHE A 60 -6.09 -2.43 -6.69
C PHE A 60 -5.64 -1.05 -6.20
N GLY A 61 -4.35 -0.71 -6.38
CA GLY A 61 -3.83 0.62 -6.03
C GLY A 61 -4.54 1.76 -6.77
N LEU A 62 -4.79 1.59 -8.07
CA LEU A 62 -5.55 2.55 -8.87
C LEU A 62 -7.00 2.66 -8.41
N ALA A 63 -7.66 1.53 -8.09
CA ALA A 63 -9.03 1.53 -7.59
C ALA A 63 -9.15 2.31 -6.26
N CYS A 64 -8.23 2.09 -5.32
CA CYS A 64 -8.18 2.81 -4.05
C CYS A 64 -7.86 4.30 -4.24
N PHE A 65 -6.97 4.65 -5.17
CA PHE A 65 -6.53 6.04 -5.34
C PHE A 65 -7.52 6.91 -6.14
N ILE A 66 -8.06 6.37 -7.25
CA ILE A 66 -8.93 7.11 -8.17
C ILE A 66 -10.40 7.07 -7.74
N PHE A 67 -10.83 5.94 -7.17
CA PHE A 67 -12.23 5.73 -6.76
C PHE A 67 -12.36 5.44 -5.25
N PRO A 68 -11.77 6.28 -4.37
CA PRO A 68 -11.74 5.99 -2.94
C PRO A 68 -13.14 5.86 -2.36
N LYS A 69 -14.05 6.78 -2.70
CA LYS A 69 -15.45 6.75 -2.26
C LYS A 69 -16.14 5.42 -2.56
N THR A 70 -15.94 4.88 -3.76
CA THR A 70 -16.52 3.60 -4.17
C THR A 70 -15.94 2.44 -3.37
N VAL A 71 -14.62 2.44 -3.13
CA VAL A 71 -13.96 1.40 -2.32
C VAL A 71 -14.42 1.48 -0.87
N VAL A 72 -14.44 2.68 -0.29
CA VAL A 72 -14.88 2.94 1.08
C VAL A 72 -16.34 2.53 1.28
N SER A 73 -17.25 2.98 0.40
CA SER A 73 -18.68 2.60 0.48
C SER A 73 -18.89 1.10 0.35
N LYS A 74 -18.05 0.44 -0.46
CA LYS A 74 -18.15 -1.00 -0.68
C LYS A 74 -17.64 -1.81 0.51
N VAL A 75 -16.61 -1.33 1.20
CA VAL A 75 -15.99 -2.03 2.35
C VAL A 75 -16.71 -1.72 3.66
N PHE A 76 -17.11 -0.46 3.89
CA PHE A 76 -17.66 0.00 5.17
C PHE A 76 -19.15 0.38 5.10
N GLY A 77 -19.78 0.31 3.92
CA GLY A 77 -21.20 0.68 3.73
C GLY A 77 -21.49 2.19 3.84
N THR A 78 -20.47 2.99 4.16
CA THR A 78 -20.52 4.44 4.34
C THR A 78 -19.30 5.06 3.67
N SER A 79 -19.28 6.38 3.47
CA SER A 79 -18.09 7.10 3.01
C SER A 79 -18.07 8.49 3.64
N ASP A 80 -16.87 8.89 4.05
CA ASP A 80 -16.55 10.20 4.61
C ASP A 80 -15.22 10.66 4.00
N LEU A 81 -14.98 11.97 3.94
CA LEU A 81 -13.77 12.53 3.34
C LEU A 81 -12.48 12.02 4.01
N ALA A 82 -12.50 11.80 5.33
CA ALA A 82 -11.35 11.26 6.04
C ALA A 82 -11.08 9.80 5.65
N MET A 83 -12.14 9.00 5.48
CA MET A 83 -12.03 7.60 5.04
C MET A 83 -11.56 7.50 3.59
N ASP A 84 -12.08 8.38 2.72
CA ASP A 84 -11.66 8.47 1.33
C ASP A 84 -10.16 8.78 1.25
N SER A 85 -9.68 9.78 1.99
CA SER A 85 -8.25 10.12 2.09
C SER A 85 -7.41 8.95 2.62
N GLY A 86 -7.87 8.27 3.67
CA GLY A 86 -7.19 7.09 4.22
C GLY A 86 -7.07 5.93 3.22
N VAL A 87 -8.11 5.67 2.42
CA VAL A 87 -8.04 4.66 1.34
C VAL A 87 -7.12 5.11 0.22
N GLN A 88 -7.05 6.40 -0.12
CA GLN A 88 -6.07 6.88 -1.09
C GLN A 88 -4.64 6.71 -0.59
N HIS A 89 -4.37 6.86 0.73
CA HIS A 89 -3.06 6.57 1.30
C HIS A 89 -2.66 5.11 1.14
N VAL A 90 -3.61 4.19 1.38
CA VAL A 90 -3.44 2.76 1.07
C VAL A 90 -3.14 2.56 -0.43
N GLY A 91 -3.91 3.20 -1.31
CA GLY A 91 -3.70 3.15 -2.76
C GLY A 91 -2.32 3.64 -3.19
N ALA A 92 -1.83 4.73 -2.59
CA ALA A 92 -0.50 5.27 -2.86
C ALA A 92 0.63 4.27 -2.51
N CYS A 93 0.50 3.53 -1.41
CA CYS A 93 1.43 2.45 -1.07
C CYS A 93 1.47 1.36 -2.16
N PHE A 94 0.30 0.89 -2.60
CA PHE A 94 0.19 -0.12 -3.66
C PHE A 94 0.83 0.37 -4.98
N LEU A 95 0.51 1.60 -5.40
CA LEU A 95 1.05 2.20 -6.63
C LEU A 95 2.57 2.39 -6.57
N SER A 96 3.09 2.79 -5.42
CA SER A 96 4.53 2.94 -5.21
C SER A 96 5.28 1.61 -5.35
N VAL A 97 4.77 0.54 -4.72
CA VAL A 97 5.35 -0.81 -4.82
C VAL A 97 5.22 -1.37 -6.24
N ALA A 98 4.06 -1.15 -6.89
CA ALA A 98 3.85 -1.53 -8.27
C ALA A 98 4.83 -0.83 -9.22
N LEU A 99 5.07 0.47 -9.04
CA LEU A 99 6.05 1.21 -9.83
C LEU A 99 7.46 0.65 -9.63
N PHE A 100 7.86 0.36 -8.39
CA PHE A 100 9.19 -0.23 -8.14
C PHE A 100 9.34 -1.58 -8.84
N GLN A 101 8.35 -2.46 -8.70
CA GLN A 101 8.33 -3.76 -9.36
C GLN A 101 8.34 -3.64 -10.88
N TYR A 102 7.59 -2.69 -11.44
CA TYR A 102 7.61 -2.40 -12.88
C TYR A 102 8.98 -1.91 -13.32
N MET A 103 9.61 -0.95 -12.63
CA MET A 103 10.92 -0.44 -13.01
C MET A 103 12.01 -1.51 -12.92
N CYS A 104 11.90 -2.41 -11.93
CA CYS A 104 12.85 -3.48 -11.68
C CYS A 104 12.53 -4.80 -12.41
N HIS A 105 11.48 -4.89 -13.24
CA HIS A 105 11.02 -6.16 -13.82
C HIS A 105 12.06 -6.86 -14.72
N LYS A 106 12.99 -6.09 -15.30
CA LYS A 106 14.11 -6.61 -16.12
C LYS A 106 15.39 -6.81 -15.32
N SER A 107 15.39 -6.50 -14.02
CA SER A 107 16.56 -6.71 -13.18
C SER A 107 16.85 -8.21 -13.07
N ARG A 108 18.12 -8.56 -13.18
CA ARG A 108 18.63 -9.92 -12.98
C ARG A 108 19.24 -10.08 -11.57
N ASP A 109 19.10 -9.08 -10.72
CA ASP A 109 19.60 -9.12 -9.36
C ASP A 109 18.60 -9.86 -8.46
N ASP A 110 19.00 -11.03 -7.98
CA ASP A 110 18.20 -11.84 -7.06
C ASP A 110 17.88 -11.10 -5.75
N THR A 111 18.73 -10.15 -5.33
CA THR A 111 18.46 -9.34 -4.14
C THR A 111 17.31 -8.37 -4.37
N VAL A 112 17.17 -7.80 -5.58
CA VAL A 112 16.03 -6.94 -5.94
C VAL A 112 14.75 -7.75 -5.96
N PHE A 113 14.74 -8.87 -6.70
CA PHE A 113 13.60 -9.76 -6.77
C PHE A 113 13.17 -10.27 -5.38
N GLY A 114 14.14 -10.75 -4.60
CA GLY A 114 13.92 -11.23 -3.25
C GLY A 114 13.43 -10.15 -2.30
N SER A 115 13.93 -8.92 -2.40
CA SER A 115 13.46 -7.81 -1.57
C SER A 115 11.99 -7.46 -1.80
N ILE A 116 11.51 -7.50 -3.06
CA ILE A 116 10.11 -7.28 -3.42
C ILE A 116 9.24 -8.41 -2.86
N ALA A 117 9.67 -9.65 -3.09
CA ALA A 117 8.90 -10.81 -2.64
C ALA A 117 8.83 -10.90 -1.11
N VAL A 118 9.94 -10.63 -0.39
CA VAL A 118 9.97 -10.55 1.09
C VAL A 118 9.12 -9.38 1.59
N SER A 119 9.24 -8.22 0.95
CA SER A 119 8.42 -7.04 1.27
C SER A 119 6.94 -7.36 1.25
N LYS A 120 6.47 -8.03 0.19
CA LYS A 120 5.05 -8.42 0.07
C LYS A 120 4.69 -9.58 1.00
N ALA A 121 5.54 -10.59 1.15
CA ALA A 121 5.24 -11.74 2.01
C ALA A 121 5.21 -11.39 3.51
N LEU A 122 6.21 -10.67 4.02
CA LEU A 122 6.27 -10.30 5.43
C LEU A 122 5.45 -9.05 5.74
N GLY A 123 5.40 -8.09 4.81
CA GLY A 123 4.67 -6.84 5.01
C GLY A 123 3.16 -6.94 4.87
N PHE A 124 2.65 -7.82 4.00
CA PHE A 124 1.19 -8.01 3.87
C PHE A 124 0.63 -8.92 4.96
N LEU A 125 1.47 -9.63 5.71
CA LEU A 125 0.99 -10.48 6.81
C LEU A 125 0.30 -9.64 7.92
N PRO A 126 0.89 -8.55 8.44
CA PRO A 126 0.18 -7.61 9.33
C PRO A 126 -1.10 -7.03 8.72
N LEU A 127 -1.11 -6.74 7.41
CA LEU A 127 -2.30 -6.22 6.71
C LEU A 127 -3.45 -7.24 6.71
N LEU A 128 -3.14 -8.51 6.44
CA LEU A 128 -4.10 -9.61 6.50
C LEU A 128 -4.60 -9.83 7.92
N LEU A 129 -3.71 -9.83 8.91
CA LEU A 129 -4.07 -10.01 10.32
C LEU A 129 -4.97 -8.86 10.81
N ALA A 130 -4.64 -7.61 10.51
CA ALA A 130 -5.46 -6.45 10.83
C ALA A 130 -6.84 -6.55 10.16
N SER A 131 -6.89 -6.98 8.89
CA SER A 131 -8.15 -7.16 8.17
C SER A 131 -9.02 -8.25 8.79
N LEU A 132 -8.46 -9.42 9.09
CA LEU A 132 -9.17 -10.52 9.74
C LEU A 132 -9.65 -10.14 11.15
N TYR A 133 -8.81 -9.43 11.91
CA TYR A 133 -9.18 -8.93 13.23
C TYR A 133 -10.38 -7.98 13.15
N THR A 134 -10.33 -6.97 12.27
CA THR A 134 -11.43 -6.01 12.08
C THR A 134 -12.70 -6.71 11.61
N PHE A 135 -12.60 -7.65 10.68
CA PHE A 135 -13.74 -8.43 10.21
C PHE A 135 -14.41 -9.20 11.35
N LYS A 136 -13.63 -9.88 12.19
CA LYS A 136 -14.13 -10.70 13.29
C LYS A 136 -14.69 -9.87 14.45
N THR A 137 -14.03 -8.78 14.82
CA THR A 137 -14.41 -7.98 16.00
C THR A 137 -15.43 -6.90 15.70
N ASN A 138 -15.50 -6.42 14.45
CA ASN A 138 -16.34 -5.30 14.05
C ASN A 138 -17.22 -5.62 12.83
N GLU A 139 -17.71 -6.87 12.73
CA GLU A 139 -18.51 -7.37 11.59
C GLU A 139 -19.69 -6.45 11.22
N LYS A 140 -20.34 -5.83 12.22
CA LYS A 140 -21.47 -4.91 12.01
C LYS A 140 -21.09 -3.58 11.34
N SER A 141 -19.81 -3.22 11.35
CA SER A 141 -19.28 -1.97 10.78
C SER A 141 -18.71 -2.14 9.38
N VAL A 142 -18.69 -3.37 8.85
CA VAL A 142 -18.15 -3.70 7.53
C VAL A 142 -19.21 -4.37 6.67
N ASN A 143 -19.14 -4.13 5.36
CA ASN A 143 -19.94 -4.87 4.40
C ASN A 143 -19.22 -6.19 4.10
N HIS A 144 -19.84 -7.31 4.46
CA HIS A 144 -19.29 -8.66 4.32
C HIS A 144 -18.74 -8.93 2.91
N SER A 145 -19.52 -8.64 1.87
CA SER A 145 -19.13 -8.91 0.48
C SER A 145 -17.90 -8.12 0.04
N GLY A 146 -17.86 -6.82 0.34
CA GLY A 146 -16.74 -5.95 0.03
C GLY A 146 -15.47 -6.32 0.81
N PHE A 147 -15.63 -6.69 2.08
CA PHE A 147 -14.51 -7.08 2.93
C PHE A 147 -13.92 -8.45 2.52
N CYS A 148 -14.76 -9.43 2.17
CA CYS A 148 -14.30 -10.71 1.61
C CYS A 148 -13.56 -10.51 0.27
N PHE A 149 -14.05 -9.61 -0.58
CA PHE A 149 -13.36 -9.25 -1.82
C PHE A 149 -11.95 -8.68 -1.55
N LEU A 150 -11.86 -7.74 -0.61
CA LEU A 150 -10.59 -7.13 -0.19
C LEU A 150 -9.62 -8.17 0.42
N LEU A 151 -10.11 -9.05 1.30
CA LEU A 151 -9.33 -10.16 1.84
C LEU A 151 -8.81 -11.09 0.74
N THR A 152 -9.61 -11.36 -0.29
CA THR A 152 -9.21 -12.20 -1.42
C THR A 152 -8.06 -11.56 -2.21
N VAL A 153 -8.12 -10.25 -2.45
CA VAL A 153 -7.02 -9.50 -3.11
C VAL A 153 -5.74 -9.59 -2.28
N TYR A 154 -5.82 -9.30 -0.98
CA TYR A 154 -4.64 -9.33 -0.11
C TYR A 154 -4.05 -10.73 0.01
N ALA A 155 -4.90 -11.75 0.13
CA ALA A 155 -4.48 -13.13 0.20
C ALA A 155 -3.82 -13.60 -1.11
N ALA A 156 -4.37 -13.21 -2.27
CA ALA A 156 -3.79 -13.56 -3.56
C ALA A 156 -2.40 -12.94 -3.76
N ILE A 157 -2.23 -11.66 -3.42
CA ILE A 157 -0.92 -10.97 -3.47
C ILE A 157 0.06 -11.66 -2.49
N TRP A 158 -0.36 -11.89 -1.26
CA TRP A 158 0.48 -12.50 -0.24
C TRP A 158 0.91 -13.93 -0.62
N LEU A 159 -0.03 -14.81 -0.97
CA LEU A 159 0.24 -16.19 -1.35
C LEU A 159 1.14 -16.29 -2.57
N MET A 160 0.97 -15.40 -3.56
CA MET A 160 1.81 -15.41 -4.77
C MET A 160 3.27 -15.12 -4.42
N ASN A 161 3.50 -14.14 -3.54
CA ASN A 161 4.85 -13.78 -3.12
C ASN A 161 5.47 -14.83 -2.18
N VAL A 162 4.68 -15.46 -1.31
CA VAL A 162 5.14 -16.61 -0.49
C VAL A 162 5.54 -17.78 -1.38
N ALA A 163 4.71 -18.15 -2.35
CA ALA A 163 5.02 -19.22 -3.31
C ALA A 163 6.31 -18.92 -4.08
N LEU A 164 6.44 -17.69 -4.61
CA LEU A 164 7.64 -17.23 -5.29
C LEU A 164 8.90 -17.35 -4.42
N LEU A 165 8.84 -16.99 -3.13
CA LEU A 165 9.98 -17.13 -2.22
C LEU A 165 10.37 -18.59 -1.98
N LEU A 166 9.38 -19.46 -1.75
CA LEU A 166 9.61 -20.88 -1.48
C LEU A 166 10.21 -21.62 -2.69
N GLU A 167 9.73 -21.30 -3.89
CA GLU A 167 10.16 -21.92 -5.15
C GLU A 167 11.51 -21.39 -5.65
N THR A 168 11.73 -20.07 -5.56
CA THR A 168 12.93 -19.46 -6.18
C THR A 168 14.09 -19.26 -5.21
N ARG A 169 13.83 -19.24 -3.89
CA ARG A 169 14.83 -19.09 -2.81
C ARG A 169 15.93 -18.06 -3.16
N PRO A 170 15.57 -16.80 -3.43
CA PRO A 170 16.52 -15.82 -3.92
C PRO A 170 17.64 -15.58 -2.90
N SER A 171 18.86 -15.40 -3.39
CA SER A 171 19.99 -15.00 -2.54
C SER A 171 19.85 -13.52 -2.19
N ILE A 172 19.37 -13.26 -0.98
CA ILE A 172 19.12 -11.92 -0.44
C ILE A 172 20.25 -11.55 0.53
N GLY A 173 20.72 -10.30 0.44
CA GLY A 173 21.75 -9.79 1.34
C GLY A 173 23.14 -10.08 0.79
N ARG A 174 23.70 -9.10 0.09
CA ARG A 174 25.09 -9.09 -0.35
C ARG A 174 25.85 -7.99 0.40
N ARG A 175 27.11 -7.79 0.02
CA ARG A 175 27.92 -6.71 0.55
C ARG A 175 27.28 -5.36 0.26
N GLU A 176 27.01 -4.60 1.32
CA GLU A 176 26.42 -3.27 1.22
C GLU A 176 27.39 -2.25 0.61
N HIS A 177 26.86 -1.42 -0.28
CA HIS A 177 27.56 -0.22 -0.72
C HIS A 177 27.61 0.78 0.44
N LYS A 178 28.82 1.25 0.77
CA LYS A 178 29.03 2.32 1.75
C LYS A 178 29.04 3.68 1.05
N GLY A 179 28.41 4.68 1.65
CA GLY A 179 28.37 6.04 1.09
C GLY A 179 27.13 6.82 1.53
N PRO A 180 27.04 8.10 1.13
CA PRO A 180 25.94 8.98 1.52
C PRO A 180 24.57 8.47 1.04
N VAL A 181 24.51 7.83 -0.14
CA VAL A 181 23.29 7.20 -0.65
C VAL A 181 22.78 6.10 0.29
N SER A 182 23.67 5.24 0.79
CA SER A 182 23.31 4.19 1.76
C SER A 182 22.78 4.79 3.06
N THR A 183 23.41 5.86 3.56
CA THR A 183 22.92 6.59 4.74
C THR A 183 21.49 7.11 4.53
N VAL A 184 21.20 7.73 3.38
CA VAL A 184 19.84 8.20 3.05
C VAL A 184 18.85 7.04 3.01
N VAL A 185 19.21 5.91 2.38
CA VAL A 185 18.35 4.71 2.36
C VAL A 185 18.07 4.19 3.78
N ARG A 186 19.06 4.20 4.68
CA ARG A 186 18.89 3.79 6.08
C ARG A 186 18.01 4.75 6.87
N LEU A 187 18.06 6.05 6.59
CA LEU A 187 17.15 7.03 7.17
C LEU A 187 15.71 6.82 6.69
N ILE A 188 15.51 6.55 5.39
CA ILE A 188 14.20 6.20 4.84
C ILE A 188 13.66 4.91 5.50
N PHE A 189 14.51 3.90 5.65
CA PHE A 189 14.17 2.68 6.39
C PHE A 189 13.70 2.99 7.81
N LEU A 190 14.47 3.77 8.58
CA LEU A 190 14.14 4.09 9.97
C LEU A 190 12.83 4.87 10.08
N MET A 191 12.62 5.85 9.21
CA MET A 191 11.41 6.66 9.17
C MET A 191 10.17 5.81 8.86
N ASN A 192 10.24 4.96 7.83
CA ASN A 192 9.14 4.06 7.48
C ASN A 192 8.88 3.02 8.58
N LEU A 193 9.92 2.52 9.25
CA LEU A 193 9.78 1.60 10.38
C LEU A 193 9.03 2.27 11.54
N ILE A 194 9.46 3.45 11.97
CA ILE A 194 8.83 4.18 13.08
C ILE A 194 7.37 4.50 12.73
N GLN A 195 7.11 5.01 11.52
CA GLN A 195 5.76 5.34 11.09
C GLN A 195 4.87 4.10 10.99
N GLY A 196 5.35 3.03 10.36
CA GLY A 196 4.60 1.79 10.20
C GLY A 196 4.24 1.16 11.55
N LEU A 197 5.19 1.14 12.50
CA LEU A 197 4.94 0.66 13.86
C LEU A 197 3.96 1.57 14.62
N ALA A 198 4.09 2.89 14.52
CA ALA A 198 3.18 3.82 15.18
C ALA A 198 1.73 3.67 14.69
N CYS A 199 1.53 3.54 13.37
CA CYS A 199 0.22 3.35 12.76
C CYS A 199 -0.42 2.00 13.11
N LEU A 200 0.38 0.95 13.34
CA LEU A 200 -0.11 -0.36 13.74
C LEU A 200 -0.40 -0.46 15.24
N ALA A 201 0.48 0.07 16.09
CA ALA A 201 0.40 -0.05 17.54
C ALA A 201 -0.59 0.95 18.15
N PHE A 202 -0.66 2.17 17.62
CA PHE A 202 -1.46 3.27 18.21
C PHE A 202 -2.42 3.94 17.21
N PRO A 203 -3.20 3.20 16.41
CA PRO A 203 -4.12 3.78 15.44
C PRO A 203 -5.17 4.69 16.10
N SER A 204 -5.69 4.30 17.27
CA SER A 204 -6.69 5.09 18.00
C SER A 204 -6.15 6.44 18.44
N THR A 205 -4.91 6.49 18.91
CA THR A 205 -4.25 7.74 19.33
C THR A 205 -4.09 8.69 18.14
N ILE A 206 -3.75 8.16 16.96
CA ILE A 206 -3.63 8.95 15.73
C ILE A 206 -5.01 9.48 15.30
N VAL A 207 -6.03 8.63 15.32
CA VAL A 207 -7.41 9.02 14.97
C VAL A 207 -7.96 10.07 15.94
N ASP A 208 -7.65 9.97 17.22
CA ASP A 208 -8.04 10.95 18.24
C ASP A 208 -7.31 12.28 18.05
N PHE A 209 -6.02 12.24 17.71
CA PHE A 209 -5.25 13.44 17.37
C PHE A 209 -5.83 14.18 16.16
N LEU A 210 -6.32 13.45 15.17
CA LEU A 210 -6.95 13.99 13.96
C LEU A 210 -8.43 14.40 14.17
N LYS A 211 -8.97 14.25 15.38
CA LYS A 211 -10.35 14.62 15.74
C LYS A 211 -11.42 14.05 14.80
N VAL A 212 -11.20 12.84 14.31
CA VAL A 212 -12.13 12.16 13.40
C VAL A 212 -13.45 11.88 14.13
N ALA A 213 -14.57 12.02 13.41
CA ALA A 213 -15.89 11.70 13.93
C ALA A 213 -15.97 10.26 14.51
N THR A 214 -16.66 10.12 15.63
CA THR A 214 -16.81 8.85 16.36
C THR A 214 -17.50 7.77 15.53
N SER A 215 -18.40 8.16 14.60
CA SER A 215 -19.13 7.25 13.71
C SER A 215 -18.24 6.45 12.76
N VAL A 216 -17.07 6.98 12.38
CA VAL A 216 -16.14 6.35 11.44
C VAL A 216 -14.83 5.89 12.10
N ARG A 217 -14.71 6.02 13.42
CA ARG A 217 -13.49 5.75 14.20
C ARG A 217 -12.95 4.34 13.99
N ILE A 218 -13.84 3.34 13.97
CA ILE A 218 -13.45 1.93 13.74
C ILE A 218 -12.84 1.75 12.33
N SER A 219 -13.50 2.33 11.32
CA SER A 219 -13.02 2.26 9.93
C SER A 219 -11.68 2.98 9.76
N MET A 220 -11.54 4.16 10.36
CA MET A 220 -10.28 4.91 10.33
C MET A 220 -9.15 4.21 11.08
N ASN A 221 -9.43 3.60 12.23
CA ASN A 221 -8.43 2.79 12.94
C ASN A 221 -7.89 1.66 12.04
N TYR A 222 -8.79 0.95 11.35
CA TYR A 222 -8.40 -0.08 10.40
C TYR A 222 -7.61 0.50 9.22
N LEU A 223 -8.02 1.64 8.64
CA LEU A 223 -7.30 2.26 7.53
C LEU A 223 -5.88 2.70 7.92
N PHE A 224 -5.69 3.23 9.13
CA PHE A 224 -4.36 3.52 9.66
C PHE A 224 -3.52 2.26 9.88
N GLN A 225 -4.10 1.19 10.41
CA GLN A 225 -3.40 -0.10 10.53
C GLN A 225 -3.01 -0.66 9.15
N ALA A 226 -3.92 -0.58 8.17
CA ALA A 226 -3.66 -1.04 6.81
C ALA A 226 -2.55 -0.23 6.13
N TYR A 227 -2.59 1.09 6.27
CA TYR A 227 -1.53 1.99 5.84
C TYR A 227 -0.19 1.64 6.52
N GLY A 228 -0.19 1.49 7.85
CA GLY A 228 1.00 1.13 8.63
C GLY A 228 1.62 -0.21 8.21
N ALA A 229 0.80 -1.22 7.96
CA ALA A 229 1.26 -2.51 7.45
C ALA A 229 1.92 -2.39 6.07
N LEU A 230 1.36 -1.59 5.17
CA LEU A 230 1.93 -1.38 3.83
C LEU A 230 3.21 -0.53 3.87
N VAL A 231 3.29 0.46 4.77
CA VAL A 231 4.54 1.18 5.01
C VAL A 231 5.60 0.23 5.58
N LEU A 232 5.24 -0.66 6.52
CA LEU A 232 6.14 -1.72 7.00
C LEU A 232 6.56 -2.66 5.87
N SER A 233 5.68 -2.98 4.92
CA SER A 233 6.06 -3.77 3.74
C SER A 233 7.23 -3.14 2.99
N SER A 234 7.21 -1.81 2.79
CA SER A 234 8.28 -1.10 2.07
C SER A 234 9.65 -1.16 2.77
N ILE A 235 9.71 -1.40 4.09
CA ILE A 235 10.97 -1.38 4.85
C ILE A 235 11.94 -2.46 4.38
N PHE A 236 11.44 -3.60 3.91
CA PHE A 236 12.28 -4.70 3.45
C PHE A 236 13.00 -4.32 2.15
N ILE A 237 12.34 -3.56 1.28
CA ILE A 237 12.99 -3.01 0.08
C ILE A 237 14.08 -2.02 0.51
N SER A 238 13.77 -1.10 1.44
CA SER A 238 14.74 -0.15 1.97
C SER A 238 15.92 -0.82 2.70
N TRP A 239 15.67 -1.94 3.40
CA TRP A 239 16.70 -2.70 4.10
C TRP A 239 17.74 -3.27 3.12
N TYR A 240 17.28 -3.80 1.97
CA TYR A 240 18.13 -4.44 0.98
C TYR A 240 18.57 -3.53 -0.17
N ALA A 241 17.99 -2.34 -0.32
CA ALA A 241 18.35 -1.39 -1.36
C ALA A 241 19.86 -1.02 -1.40
N PRO A 242 20.60 -0.92 -0.29
CA PRO A 242 22.05 -0.70 -0.33
C PRO A 242 22.84 -1.88 -0.91
N CYS A 243 22.23 -3.06 -1.02
CA CYS A 243 22.83 -4.28 -1.57
C CYS A 243 22.55 -4.47 -3.07
N PHE A 244 21.69 -3.65 -3.68
CA PHE A 244 21.36 -3.80 -5.10
C PHE A 244 22.59 -3.52 -5.97
N LEU A 245 22.89 -4.45 -6.87
CA LEU A 245 24.08 -4.41 -7.73
C LEU A 245 24.00 -3.27 -8.75
N ARG A 246 22.83 -3.11 -9.36
CA ARG A 246 22.63 -2.10 -10.39
C ARG A 246 22.22 -0.79 -9.76
N ARG A 247 22.90 0.26 -10.19
CA ARG A 247 22.56 1.64 -9.83
C ARG A 247 21.15 2.01 -10.25
N GLU A 248 20.69 1.51 -11.40
CA GLU A 248 19.33 1.71 -11.93
C GLU A 248 18.24 1.18 -10.97
N ASP A 249 18.51 0.07 -10.28
CA ASP A 249 17.55 -0.52 -9.32
C ASP A 249 17.49 0.34 -8.04
N ARG A 250 18.64 0.84 -7.56
CA ARG A 250 18.69 1.81 -6.44
C ARG A 250 18.03 3.13 -6.81
N ARG A 251 18.24 3.59 -8.03
CA ARG A 251 17.58 4.77 -8.58
C ARG A 251 16.06 4.54 -8.56
N SER A 252 15.59 3.42 -9.12
CA SER A 252 14.16 3.06 -9.13
C SER A 252 13.51 3.03 -7.74
N PHE A 253 14.25 2.60 -6.72
CA PHE A 253 13.80 2.68 -5.32
C PHE A 253 13.46 4.11 -4.89
N PHE A 254 14.32 5.08 -5.21
CA PHE A 254 14.06 6.49 -4.90
C PHE A 254 12.91 7.08 -5.72
N VAL A 255 12.72 6.73 -7.01
CA VAL A 255 11.52 7.15 -7.77
C VAL A 255 10.25 6.66 -7.09
N SER A 256 10.23 5.39 -6.71
CA SER A 256 9.07 4.75 -6.10
C SER A 256 8.70 5.42 -4.76
N ASN A 257 9.69 5.73 -3.92
CA ASN A 257 9.47 6.47 -2.68
C ASN A 257 9.05 7.93 -2.94
N LEU A 258 9.57 8.57 -3.98
CA LEU A 258 9.16 9.92 -4.35
C LEU A 258 7.70 9.94 -4.84
N LEU A 259 7.30 8.98 -5.68
CA LEU A 259 5.91 8.81 -6.09
C LEU A 259 5.01 8.64 -4.88
N PHE A 260 5.37 7.76 -3.95
CA PHE A 260 4.63 7.57 -2.70
C PHE A 260 4.42 8.89 -1.97
N ALA A 261 5.51 9.63 -1.72
CA ALA A 261 5.44 10.89 -0.98
C ALA A 261 4.60 11.96 -1.70
N VAL A 262 4.73 12.07 -3.04
CA VAL A 262 3.93 13.00 -3.85
C VAL A 262 2.45 12.65 -3.81
N LEU A 263 2.08 11.38 -3.93
CA LEU A 263 0.68 10.94 -3.90
C LEU A 263 0.05 11.19 -2.52
N ILE A 264 0.77 10.91 -1.43
CA ILE A 264 0.29 11.18 -0.05
C ILE A 264 0.14 12.69 0.20
N LEU A 265 1.10 13.51 -0.25
CA LEU A 265 1.00 14.96 -0.15
C LEU A 265 -0.21 15.48 -0.94
N TRP A 266 -0.41 14.99 -2.16
CA TRP A 266 -1.52 15.38 -3.01
C TRP A 266 -2.88 15.09 -2.35
N THR A 267 -3.08 13.89 -1.82
CA THR A 267 -4.36 13.51 -1.20
C THR A 267 -4.59 14.26 0.11
N THR A 268 -3.53 14.50 0.88
CA THR A 268 -3.62 15.28 2.12
C THR A 268 -3.94 16.75 1.83
N MET A 269 -3.33 17.34 0.80
CA MET A 269 -3.66 18.68 0.31
C MET A 269 -5.12 18.78 -0.12
N LEU A 270 -5.59 17.80 -0.90
CA LEU A 270 -6.97 17.76 -1.38
C LEU A 270 -7.96 17.64 -0.21
N TYR A 271 -7.67 16.78 0.76
CA TYR A 271 -8.46 16.64 1.98
C TYR A 271 -8.56 17.97 2.73
N CYS A 272 -7.42 18.60 3.04
CA CYS A 272 -7.37 19.89 3.73
C CYS A 272 -8.13 21.00 3.00
N TYR A 273 -8.04 21.03 1.66
CA TYR A 273 -8.78 21.97 0.84
C TYR A 273 -10.29 21.74 0.92
N GLN A 274 -10.73 20.48 0.87
CA GLN A 274 -12.16 20.11 0.92
C GLN A 274 -12.77 20.36 2.30
N THR A 275 -12.02 20.11 3.37
CA THR A 275 -12.46 20.36 4.76
C THR A 275 -12.29 21.81 5.20
N LYS A 276 -11.68 22.66 4.34
CA LYS A 276 -11.38 24.07 4.64
C LYS A 276 -10.59 24.23 5.95
N GLU A 277 -9.62 23.35 6.15
CA GLU A 277 -8.75 23.38 7.32
C GLU A 277 -8.00 24.70 7.45
N SER A 278 -7.69 25.07 8.71
CA SER A 278 -6.91 26.28 8.97
C SER A 278 -5.50 26.16 8.38
N VAL A 279 -4.91 27.28 7.97
CA VAL A 279 -3.53 27.32 7.44
C VAL A 279 -2.54 26.66 8.40
N GLN A 280 -2.75 26.82 9.71
CA GLN A 280 -1.91 26.19 10.73
C GLN A 280 -2.03 24.66 10.72
N THR A 281 -3.24 24.11 10.62
CA THR A 281 -3.45 22.66 10.51
C THR A 281 -2.81 22.11 9.23
N VAL A 282 -2.97 22.84 8.13
CA VAL A 282 -2.39 22.49 6.83
C VAL A 282 -0.86 22.42 6.91
N VAL A 283 -0.22 23.42 7.50
CA VAL A 283 1.24 23.44 7.70
C VAL A 283 1.70 22.28 8.60
N GLN A 284 0.94 21.92 9.64
CA GLN A 284 1.29 20.80 10.51
C GLN A 284 1.24 19.45 9.76
N HIS A 285 0.20 19.21 8.97
CA HIS A 285 0.10 17.98 8.17
C HIS A 285 1.17 17.92 7.07
N LEU A 286 1.44 19.03 6.40
CA LEU A 286 2.41 19.10 5.32
C LEU A 286 3.85 19.10 5.79
N GLY A 287 4.15 19.72 6.93
CA GLY A 287 5.50 19.78 7.49
C GLY A 287 6.06 18.38 7.74
N CYS A 288 5.26 17.52 8.37
CA CYS A 288 5.62 16.12 8.60
C CYS A 288 5.79 15.33 7.29
N LEU A 289 4.93 15.57 6.30
CA LEU A 289 4.98 14.87 5.00
C LEU A 289 6.09 15.40 4.08
N SER A 290 6.53 16.66 4.24
CA SER A 290 7.60 17.25 3.44
C SER A 290 8.94 16.56 3.65
N MET A 291 9.23 16.09 4.87
CA MET A 291 10.41 15.27 5.16
C MET A 291 10.40 13.94 4.38
N MET A 292 9.22 13.39 4.10
CA MET A 292 9.07 12.18 3.28
C MET A 292 9.38 12.42 1.80
N THR A 293 9.32 13.66 1.31
CA THR A 293 9.79 14.02 -0.04
C THR A 293 11.27 14.38 -0.08
N LEU A 294 11.80 15.03 0.97
CA LEU A 294 13.17 15.53 1.01
C LEU A 294 14.20 14.39 0.97
N LEU A 295 13.99 13.32 1.74
CA LEU A 295 14.93 12.19 1.79
C LEU A 295 15.04 11.44 0.46
N PRO A 296 13.94 11.01 -0.20
CA PRO A 296 14.02 10.41 -1.54
C PRO A 296 14.61 11.34 -2.59
N SER A 297 14.28 12.64 -2.53
CA SER A 297 14.83 13.66 -3.45
C SER A 297 16.33 13.83 -3.28
N LEU A 298 16.82 13.88 -2.03
CA LEU A 298 18.24 13.94 -1.71
C LEU A 298 18.95 12.68 -2.19
N GLY A 299 18.39 11.49 -1.94
CA GLY A 299 18.94 10.22 -2.40
C GLY A 299 19.03 10.15 -3.94
N TRP A 300 17.97 10.60 -4.62
CA TRP A 300 17.95 10.73 -6.08
C TRP A 300 19.02 11.69 -6.60
N TYR A 301 19.15 12.87 -5.97
CA TYR A 301 20.13 13.88 -6.35
C TYR A 301 21.58 13.40 -6.14
N LEU A 302 21.87 12.75 -5.02
CA LEU A 302 23.19 12.16 -4.75
C LEU A 302 23.53 11.09 -5.80
N MET A 303 22.52 10.28 -6.15
CA MET A 303 22.61 9.30 -7.24
C MET A 303 22.72 9.92 -8.63
N TYR A 304 22.45 11.21 -8.84
CA TYR A 304 22.73 11.92 -10.09
C TYR A 304 24.12 12.57 -10.05
N ARG A 305 24.52 13.11 -8.90
CA ARG A 305 25.83 13.75 -8.72
C ARG A 305 27.00 12.77 -8.86
N GLU A 306 26.83 11.53 -8.41
CA GLU A 306 27.81 10.45 -8.64
C GLU A 306 28.01 10.12 -10.15
N ASP A 307 27.13 10.56 -11.07
CA ASP A 307 27.33 10.38 -12.52
C ASP A 307 28.37 11.34 -13.10
N HIS A 308 28.53 12.51 -12.47
CA HIS A 308 29.35 13.60 -13.00
C HIS A 308 30.68 13.78 -12.25
N GLY A 309 30.90 13.03 -11.17
CA GLY A 309 32.15 13.01 -10.42
C GLY A 309 32.74 11.61 -10.38
N SER A 310 33.84 11.38 -11.10
CA SER A 310 34.65 10.17 -10.96
C SER A 310 35.03 9.97 -9.49
N THR A 311 34.62 8.86 -8.85
CA THR A 311 35.35 8.33 -7.68
C THR A 311 35.04 6.87 -7.40
N ASN A 312 36.10 6.08 -7.43
CA ASN A 312 36.27 4.73 -6.91
C ASN A 312 35.28 4.30 -5.82
N THR A 313 34.37 3.37 -6.13
CA THR A 313 33.77 2.51 -5.11
C THR A 313 34.89 1.64 -4.52
N TYR A 314 35.37 2.02 -3.33
CA TYR A 314 36.28 1.20 -2.54
C TYR A 314 35.59 -0.09 -2.08
N TYR A 315 35.71 -1.14 -2.89
CA TYR A 315 35.52 -2.50 -2.39
C TYR A 315 36.65 -2.79 -1.42
N THR A 316 36.34 -2.88 -0.12
CA THR A 316 37.35 -3.31 0.86
C THR A 316 37.73 -4.77 0.54
N ARG A 317 38.95 -5.06 0.07
CA ARG A 317 39.45 -6.43 0.11
C ARG A 317 39.35 -6.89 1.56
N SER A 318 38.55 -7.91 1.88
CA SER A 318 38.73 -8.59 3.16
C SER A 318 40.11 -9.22 3.07
N LYS A 319 41.01 -8.83 3.98
CA LYS A 319 42.21 -9.61 4.20
C LYS A 319 41.74 -11.00 4.60
N ARG A 320 42.09 -12.01 3.80
CA ARG A 320 42.15 -13.39 4.28
C ARG A 320 43.19 -13.39 5.40
N SER A 321 42.76 -13.73 6.60
CA SER A 321 43.60 -14.28 7.66
C SER A 321 42.94 -15.58 8.06
#